data_AF-A0A349XMA4-F1
#
_entry.id   AF-A0A349XMA4-F1
#
_cell.length_a   1.000
_cell.length_b   1.000
_cell.length_c   1.000
_cell.angle_alpha   90.00
_cell.angle_beta   90.00
_cell.angle_gamma   90.00
#
_symmetry.space_group_name_H-M   'P 1'
#
loop_
_entity.id
_entity.type
_entity.pdbx_description
1 polymer ?
#
loop_
_entity_poly.entity_id
_entity_poly.type
_entity_poly.pdbx_seq_one_letter_code
_entity_poly.pdbx_strand_id
1 'polypeptide(L)'
;EHVTPAVGQLIEALDAERLSIAESFGLEVKTVREHFSLSFHVPLASVSEMNQQMHREGRGGMGPSSIESRYIFEDVPFGLLPTVLLGRIVNRPAVLHEAGVRIFTASVAHNLEADNDLLPELSLDHLGPSELRELCESGF
;
A
#
# COMPACT_ATOMS: atom_id res chain seq x y z
N GLU A 1 -4.83 8.60 18.22
CA GLU A 1 -3.63 8.68 19.07
C GLU A 1 -2.35 8.21 18.37
N HIS A 2 -2.28 6.95 17.90
CA HIS A 2 -1.02 6.32 17.48
C HIS A 2 -0.41 6.76 16.14
N VAL A 3 -1.17 7.42 15.26
CA VAL A 3 -0.62 8.02 14.03
C VAL A 3 -0.01 9.38 14.39
N THR A 4 1.25 9.35 14.81
CA THR A 4 2.04 10.55 15.08
C THR A 4 2.39 11.29 13.79
N PRO A 5 2.91 12.54 13.84
CA PRO A 5 3.33 13.26 12.63
C PRO A 5 4.33 12.47 11.78
N ALA A 6 5.29 11.78 12.41
CA ALA A 6 6.27 10.95 11.70
C ALA A 6 5.63 9.74 10.99
N VAL A 7 4.66 9.08 11.64
CA VAL A 7 3.91 7.98 11.02
C VAL A 7 3.06 8.51 9.87
N GLY A 8 2.41 9.66 10.03
CA GLY A 8 1.65 10.31 8.96
C GLY A 8 2.52 10.64 7.74
N GLN A 9 3.72 11.18 7.96
CA GLN A 9 4.69 11.45 6.89
C GLN A 9 5.15 10.19 6.17
N LEU A 10 5.38 9.09 6.91
CA LEU A 10 5.71 7.80 6.31
C LEU A 10 4.58 7.28 5.41
N ILE A 11 3.32 7.37 5.87
CA ILE A 11 2.15 6.97 5.08
C ILE A 11 2.04 7.79 3.80
N GLU A 12 2.25 9.11 3.89
CA GLU A 12 2.22 10.01 2.72
C GLU A 12 3.39 9.75 1.75
N ALA A 13 4.57 9.36 2.25
CA ALA A 13 5.71 8.98 1.42
C ALA A 13 5.49 7.63 0.70
N LEU A 14 4.89 6.65 1.37
CA LEU A 14 4.44 5.41 0.73
C LEU A 14 3.41 5.72 -0.36
N ASP A 15 2.43 6.57 -0.06
CA ASP A 15 1.43 6.97 -1.06
C ASP A 15 2.06 7.65 -2.29
N ALA A 16 3.12 8.42 -2.12
CA ALA A 16 3.84 9.02 -3.25
C ALA A 16 4.44 7.98 -4.21
N GLU A 17 4.97 6.86 -3.71
CA GLU A 17 5.42 5.74 -4.56
C GLU A 17 4.24 5.15 -5.35
N ARG A 18 3.12 4.91 -4.67
CA ARG A 18 1.90 4.36 -5.29
C ARG A 18 1.34 5.29 -6.37
N LEU A 19 1.28 6.59 -6.12
CA LEU A 19 0.84 7.60 -7.09
C LEU A 19 1.78 7.68 -8.28
N SER A 20 3.09 7.64 -8.03
CA SER A 20 4.11 7.62 -9.08
C SER A 20 3.95 6.40 -9.99
N ILE A 21 3.66 5.22 -9.44
CA ILE A 21 3.36 4.03 -10.25
C ILE A 21 2.08 4.23 -11.07
N ALA A 22 0.98 4.70 -10.46
CA ALA A 22 -0.27 4.92 -11.16
C ALA A 22 -0.13 5.91 -12.34
N GLU A 23 0.60 7.01 -12.14
CA GLU A 23 0.86 8.01 -13.18
C GLU A 23 1.58 7.41 -14.39
N SER A 24 2.50 6.46 -14.18
CA SER A 24 3.22 5.80 -15.29
C SER A 24 2.31 4.96 -16.20
N PHE A 25 1.18 4.50 -15.67
CA PHE A 25 0.14 3.86 -16.45
C PHE A 25 -0.83 4.87 -17.05
N GLY A 26 -0.69 6.17 -16.81
CA GLY A 26 -1.66 7.21 -17.21
C GLY A 26 -2.96 7.15 -16.41
N LEU A 27 -2.91 6.69 -15.16
CA LEU A 27 -4.06 6.58 -14.27
C LEU A 27 -4.02 7.68 -13.19
N GLU A 28 -5.16 8.33 -12.99
CA GLU A 28 -5.37 9.25 -11.88
C GLU A 28 -6.10 8.52 -10.75
N VAL A 29 -5.45 8.40 -9.60
CA VAL A 29 -5.99 7.73 -8.41
C VAL A 29 -5.94 8.69 -7.22
N LYS A 30 -6.90 8.54 -6.30
CA LYS A 30 -6.97 9.37 -5.10
C LYS A 30 -5.72 9.20 -4.24
N THR A 31 -5.23 10.29 -3.67
CA THR A 31 -4.20 10.28 -2.61
C THR A 31 -4.74 9.63 -1.33
N VAL A 32 -3.84 9.20 -0.46
CA VAL A 32 -4.21 8.71 0.88
C VAL A 32 -4.95 9.78 1.69
N ARG A 33 -4.61 11.07 1.50
CA ARG A 33 -5.31 12.16 2.19
C ARG A 33 -6.76 12.29 1.74
N GLU A 34 -7.00 12.22 0.43
CA GLU A 34 -8.35 12.21 -0.13
C GLU A 34 -9.12 10.97 0.29
N HIS A 35 -8.49 9.80 0.29
CA HIS A 35 -9.08 8.57 0.79
C HIS A 35 -9.55 8.74 2.24
N PHE A 36 -8.70 9.24 3.14
CA PHE A 36 -9.07 9.49 4.53
C PHE A 36 -10.24 10.48 4.66
N SER A 37 -10.18 11.60 3.94
CA SER A 37 -11.23 12.62 4.00
C SER A 37 -12.58 12.08 3.54
N LEU A 38 -12.61 11.33 2.42
CA LEU A 38 -13.82 10.77 1.84
C LEU A 38 -14.39 9.61 2.65
N SER A 39 -13.54 8.70 3.15
CA SER A 39 -13.98 7.52 3.89
C SER A 39 -14.43 7.86 5.31
N PHE A 40 -13.72 8.75 6.00
CA PHE A 40 -13.98 9.04 7.41
C PHE A 40 -14.69 10.37 7.65
N HIS A 41 -14.99 11.12 6.58
CA HIS A 41 -15.70 12.39 6.64
C HIS A 41 -15.00 13.39 7.57
N VAL A 42 -13.68 13.48 7.45
CA VAL A 42 -12.84 14.45 8.16
C VAL A 42 -12.31 15.49 7.17
N PRO A 43 -12.15 16.77 7.58
CA PRO A 43 -11.59 17.79 6.70
C PRO A 43 -10.22 17.37 6.17
N LEU A 44 -9.98 17.65 4.89
CA LEU A 44 -8.71 17.33 4.24
C LEU A 44 -7.55 18.04 4.97
N ALA A 45 -6.63 17.26 5.50
CA ALA A 45 -5.43 17.72 6.20
C ALA A 45 -4.30 16.70 6.02
N SER A 46 -3.22 16.78 6.80
CA SER A 46 -2.24 15.67 6.85
C SER A 46 -2.87 14.40 7.43
N VAL A 47 -2.32 13.23 7.07
CA VAL A 47 -2.80 11.93 7.58
C VAL A 47 -2.78 11.90 9.11
N SER A 48 -1.75 12.46 9.74
CA SER A 48 -1.67 12.59 11.20
C SER A 48 -2.82 13.44 11.75
N GLU A 49 -3.04 14.64 11.23
CA GLU A 49 -4.11 15.53 11.72
C GLU A 49 -5.50 14.91 11.59
N MET A 50 -5.78 14.29 10.45
CA MET A 50 -7.05 13.58 10.21
C MET A 50 -7.24 12.43 11.21
N ASN A 51 -6.21 11.62 11.47
CA ASN A 51 -6.28 10.56 12.48
C ASN A 51 -6.49 11.10 13.91
N GLN A 52 -5.82 12.21 14.26
CA GLN A 52 -6.01 12.83 15.57
C GLN A 52 -7.42 13.42 15.70
N GLN A 53 -8.00 13.96 14.62
CA GLN A 53 -9.38 14.42 14.62
C GLN A 53 -10.37 13.27 14.87
N MET A 54 -10.26 12.17 14.13
CA MET A 54 -11.11 11.00 14.33
C MET A 54 -11.02 10.46 15.76
N HIS A 55 -9.81 10.44 16.33
CA HIS A 55 -9.60 10.00 17.70
C HIS A 55 -10.29 10.92 18.72
N ARG A 56 -10.18 12.25 18.57
CA ARG A 56 -10.88 13.22 19.44
C ARG A 56 -12.40 13.05 19.41
N GLU A 57 -12.94 12.62 18.27
CA GLU A 57 -14.37 12.36 18.10
C GLU A 57 -14.79 10.96 18.59
N GLY A 58 -13.87 10.17 19.16
CA GLY A 58 -14.14 8.81 19.61
C GLY A 58 -14.36 7.80 18.48
N ARG A 59 -13.98 8.16 17.24
CA ARG A 59 -14.13 7.33 16.03
C ARG A 59 -12.87 6.55 15.67
N GLY A 60 -11.87 6.54 16.56
CA GLY A 60 -10.63 5.78 16.35
C GLY A 60 -10.85 4.28 16.46
N GLY A 61 -10.32 3.51 15.52
CA GLY A 61 -10.25 2.06 15.62
C GLY A 61 -9.14 1.58 16.56
N MET A 62 -9.29 0.38 17.12
CA MET A 62 -8.23 -0.31 17.82
C MET A 62 -7.39 -1.11 16.81
N GLY A 63 -6.09 -0.88 16.80
CA GLY A 63 -5.16 -1.74 16.06
C GLY A 63 -5.08 -3.14 16.67
N PRO A 64 -4.46 -4.10 15.97
CA PRO A 64 -4.27 -5.45 16.50
C PRO A 64 -3.38 -5.41 17.75
N SER A 65 -3.67 -6.28 18.72
CA SER A 65 -2.85 -6.46 19.93
C SER A 65 -1.72 -7.49 19.75
N SER A 66 -1.67 -8.16 18.59
CA SER A 66 -0.67 -9.16 18.22
C SER A 66 -0.13 -8.90 16.82
N ILE A 67 1.10 -9.34 16.58
CA ILE A 67 1.71 -9.35 15.25
C ILE A 67 1.08 -10.43 14.34
N GLU A 68 0.43 -11.43 14.93
CA GLU A 68 -0.39 -12.42 14.23
C GLU A 68 -1.72 -11.78 13.77
N SER A 69 -1.64 -10.93 12.76
CA SER A 69 -2.76 -10.16 12.23
C SER A 69 -2.76 -10.19 10.71
N ARG A 70 -3.96 -10.10 10.13
CA ARG A 70 -4.13 -9.89 8.68
C ARG A 70 -3.43 -8.64 8.16
N TYR A 71 -3.18 -7.64 9.02
CA TYR A 71 -2.38 -6.48 8.64
C TYR A 71 -0.95 -6.84 8.19
N ILE A 72 -0.47 -8.03 8.56
CA ILE A 72 0.82 -8.55 8.11
C ILE A 72 0.61 -9.70 7.14
N PHE A 73 -0.13 -10.74 7.56
CA PHE A 73 -0.27 -11.97 6.78
C PHE A 73 -1.18 -11.84 5.54
N GLU A 74 -1.93 -10.73 5.40
CA GLU A 74 -2.73 -10.43 4.21
C GLU A 74 -2.13 -9.22 3.47
N ASP A 75 -1.97 -8.07 4.15
CA ASP A 75 -1.60 -6.82 3.48
C ASP A 75 -0.14 -6.79 2.97
N VAL A 76 0.79 -7.54 3.56
CA VAL A 76 2.18 -7.61 3.08
C VAL A 76 2.28 -8.44 1.79
N PRO A 77 1.89 -9.74 1.79
CA PRO A 77 1.93 -10.56 0.57
C PRO A 77 1.04 -10.02 -0.53
N PHE A 78 -0.17 -9.52 -0.23
CA PHE A 78 -1.17 -9.22 -1.25
C PHE A 78 -1.43 -7.72 -1.46
N GLY A 79 -0.81 -6.84 -0.67
CA GLY A 79 -0.88 -5.38 -0.85
C GLY A 79 0.48 -4.77 -1.19
N LEU A 80 1.47 -4.95 -0.32
CA LEU A 80 2.80 -4.36 -0.53
C LEU A 80 3.55 -5.01 -1.69
N LEU A 81 3.60 -6.35 -1.74
CA LEU A 81 4.37 -7.06 -2.76
C LEU A 81 3.86 -6.82 -4.19
N PRO A 82 2.54 -6.80 -4.49
CA PRO A 82 2.05 -6.40 -5.81
C PRO A 82 2.44 -4.97 -6.19
N THR A 83 2.45 -4.04 -5.21
CA THR A 83 2.89 -2.65 -5.46
C THR A 83 4.38 -2.61 -5.84
N VAL A 84 5.21 -3.41 -5.18
CA VAL A 84 6.64 -3.57 -5.54
C VAL A 84 6.80 -4.13 -6.96
N LEU A 85 6.02 -5.15 -7.32
CA LEU A 85 6.05 -5.73 -8.67
C LEU A 85 5.68 -4.69 -9.74
N LEU A 86 4.58 -3.97 -9.55
CA LEU A 86 4.14 -2.91 -10.48
C LEU A 86 5.21 -1.82 -10.63
N GLY A 87 5.85 -1.42 -9.52
CA GLY A 87 6.94 -0.45 -9.55
C GLY A 87 8.15 -0.91 -10.38
N ARG A 88 8.47 -2.21 -10.35
CA ARG A 88 9.53 -2.80 -11.19
C ARG A 88 9.15 -2.77 -12.67
N ILE A 89 7.93 -3.19 -13.02
CA ILE A 89 7.43 -3.23 -14.41
C ILE A 89 7.52 -1.86 -15.08
N VAL A 90 7.21 -0.78 -14.35
CA VAL A 90 7.18 0.58 -14.91
C VAL A 90 8.47 1.39 -14.66
N ASN A 91 9.53 0.76 -14.13
CA ASN A 91 10.77 1.43 -13.76
C ASN A 91 10.58 2.61 -12.78
N ARG A 92 9.64 2.49 -11.84
CA ARG A 92 9.44 3.40 -10.70
C ARG A 92 9.45 2.58 -9.39
N PRO A 93 10.64 2.23 -8.86
CA PRO A 93 10.75 1.33 -7.73
C PRO A 93 10.01 1.84 -6.47
N ALA A 94 9.20 0.98 -5.86
CA ALA A 94 8.54 1.24 -4.57
C ALA A 94 9.46 0.82 -3.41
N VAL A 95 10.50 1.62 -3.17
CA VAL A 95 11.60 1.31 -2.22
C VAL A 95 11.09 1.18 -0.78
N LEU A 96 10.18 2.05 -0.35
CA LEU A 96 9.60 2.01 0.99
C LEU A 96 8.67 0.81 1.16
N HIS A 97 7.89 0.45 0.13
CA HIS A 97 7.08 -0.77 0.16
C HIS A 97 7.97 -2.02 0.26
N GLU A 98 9.04 -2.10 -0.54
CA GLU A 98 9.98 -3.22 -0.50
C GLU A 98 10.70 -3.32 0.86
N ALA A 99 11.07 -2.17 1.46
CA ALA A 99 11.61 -2.13 2.81
C ALA A 99 10.59 -2.65 3.84
N GLY A 100 9.32 -2.27 3.70
CA GLY A 100 8.23 -2.77 4.53
C GLY A 100 8.10 -4.30 4.48
N VAL A 101 8.07 -4.88 3.27
CA VAL A 101 8.05 -6.34 3.07
C VAL A 101 9.20 -7.01 3.82
N ARG A 102 10.43 -6.52 3.63
CA ARG A 102 11.63 -7.08 4.28
C ARG A 102 11.57 -6.99 5.81
N ILE A 103 11.13 -5.86 6.36
CA ILE A 103 11.01 -5.65 7.81
C ILE A 103 9.98 -6.61 8.41
N PHE A 104 8.79 -6.73 7.79
CA PHE A 104 7.75 -7.60 8.32
C PHE A 104 8.12 -9.07 8.22
N THR A 105 8.67 -9.53 7.09
CA THR A 105 9.19 -10.89 6.91
C THR A 105 10.21 -11.24 8.00
N ALA A 106 11.14 -10.33 8.30
CA ALA A 106 12.11 -10.51 9.38
C ALA A 106 11.46 -10.54 10.78
N SER A 107 10.39 -9.78 10.99
CA SER A 107 9.70 -9.65 12.27
C SER A 107 8.88 -10.89 12.66
N VAL A 108 8.43 -11.69 11.68
CA VAL A 108 7.64 -12.91 11.92
C VAL A 108 8.40 -14.21 11.66
N ALA A 109 9.67 -14.15 11.23
CA ALA A 109 10.49 -15.31 10.86
C ALA A 109 9.80 -16.27 9.87
N HIS A 110 8.96 -15.71 8.99
CA HIS A 110 8.17 -16.42 8.00
C HIS A 110 8.28 -15.69 6.65
N ASN A 111 8.41 -16.45 5.57
CA ASN A 111 8.60 -15.85 4.24
C ASN A 111 7.26 -15.35 3.68
N LEU A 112 6.90 -14.11 4.01
CA LEU A 112 5.65 -13.50 3.56
C LEU A 112 5.59 -13.37 2.04
N GLU A 113 6.71 -13.30 1.32
CA GLU A 113 6.66 -13.24 -0.15
C GLU A 113 6.20 -14.56 -0.77
N ALA A 114 6.54 -15.69 -0.13
CA ALA A 114 6.12 -17.01 -0.60
C ALA A 114 4.65 -17.33 -0.31
N ASP A 115 3.98 -16.53 0.53
CA ASP A 115 2.55 -16.68 0.79
C ASP A 115 1.69 -16.16 -0.37
N ASN A 116 2.25 -15.34 -1.27
CA ASN A 116 1.54 -14.88 -2.45
C ASN A 116 1.57 -15.95 -3.55
N ASP A 117 0.50 -16.72 -3.65
CA ASP A 117 0.27 -17.73 -4.69
C ASP A 117 -0.34 -17.15 -5.98
N LEU A 118 -0.75 -15.88 -5.98
CA LEU A 118 -1.38 -15.23 -7.13
C LEU A 118 -0.36 -14.69 -8.14
N LEU A 119 0.66 -13.98 -7.67
CA LEU A 119 1.63 -13.32 -8.56
C LEU A 119 2.41 -14.30 -9.44
N PRO A 120 2.89 -15.46 -8.93
CA PRO A 120 3.53 -16.47 -9.78
C PRO A 120 2.58 -17.00 -10.86
N GLU A 121 1.32 -17.29 -10.52
CA GLU A 121 0.32 -17.81 -11.46
C GLU A 121 -0.07 -16.77 -12.52
N LEU A 122 -0.13 -15.48 -12.14
CA LEU A 122 -0.37 -14.39 -13.08
C LEU A 122 0.83 -14.11 -13.99
N SER A 123 2.06 -14.46 -13.55
CA SER A 123 3.30 -14.31 -14.32
C SER A 123 3.47 -12.91 -14.92
N LEU A 124 3.16 -11.83 -14.19
CA LEU A 124 3.13 -10.48 -14.78
C LEU A 124 4.51 -9.84 -14.99
N ASP A 125 5.57 -10.43 -14.45
CA ASP A 125 6.92 -9.88 -14.37
C ASP A 125 7.66 -9.81 -15.72
N HIS A 126 7.19 -10.55 -16.73
CA HIS A 126 7.73 -10.49 -18.09
C HIS A 126 7.01 -9.48 -19.00
N LEU A 127 5.90 -8.89 -18.53
CA LEU A 127 5.10 -7.95 -19.32
C LEU A 127 5.67 -6.53 -19.24
N GLY A 128 5.67 -5.84 -20.37
CA GLY A 128 5.86 -4.39 -20.42
C GLY A 128 4.61 -3.63 -19.93
N PRO A 129 4.74 -2.33 -19.59
CA PRO A 129 3.62 -1.53 -19.10
C PRO A 129 2.38 -1.51 -20.01
N SER A 130 2.58 -1.47 -21.33
CA SER A 130 1.48 -1.48 -22.32
C SER A 130 0.77 -2.83 -22.39
N GLU A 131 1.52 -3.93 -22.36
CA GLU A 131 0.97 -5.30 -22.40
C GLU A 131 0.17 -5.59 -21.14
N LEU A 132 0.67 -5.18 -19.97
CA LEU A 132 -0.07 -5.32 -18.71
C LEU A 132 -1.38 -4.51 -18.73
N ARG A 133 -1.36 -3.30 -19.27
CA ARG A 133 -2.58 -2.48 -19.41
C ARG A 133 -3.59 -3.15 -20.34
N GLU A 134 -3.14 -3.65 -21.49
CA GLU A 134 -4.00 -4.35 -22.45
C GLU A 134 -4.62 -5.62 -21.85
N LEU A 135 -3.84 -6.39 -21.10
CA LEU A 135 -4.34 -7.57 -20.37
C LEU A 135 -5.43 -7.21 -19.36
N CYS A 136 -5.26 -6.11 -18.60
CA CYS A 136 -6.26 -5.64 -17.65
C CYS A 136 -7.56 -5.15 -18.33
N GLU A 137 -7.48 -4.63 -19.56
CA GLU A 137 -8.63 -4.12 -20.31
C GLU A 137 -9.37 -5.23 -21.07
N SER A 138 -8.65 -6.22 -21.60
CA SER A 138 -9.20 -7.27 -22.46
C SER A 138 -9.43 -8.62 -21.77
N GLY A 139 -8.78 -8.86 -20.62
CA GLY A 139 -8.85 -10.13 -19.89
C GLY A 139 -7.93 -11.21 -20.47
N PHE A 140 -7.95 -12.39 -19.83
CA PHE A 140 -7.30 -13.62 -20.31
C PHE A 140 -8.17 -14.36 -21.33
#